data_AF-A0A643KDT5-F1
#
_entry.id   AF-A0A643KDT5-F1
#
_cell.length_a   1.000
_cell.length_b   1.000
_cell.length_c   1.000
_cell.angle_alpha   90.00
_cell.angle_beta   90.00
_cell.angle_gamma   90.00
#
_symmetry.space_group_name_H-M   'P 1'
#
loop_
_entity.id
_entity.type
_entity.pdbx_description
1 polymer ?
#
loop_
_entity_poly.entity_id
_entity_poly.type
_entity_poly.pdbx_seq_one_letter_code
_entity_poly.pdbx_strand_id
1 'polypeptide(L)'
;MSRTGPDYVESEAELHRDLDLKQKQGEISEETAQSFRDLYEFAKELGDDVRIGKAKNANFRMYVDAHQEDYHTNPSVFSANVSGLVKIWPANMPYRDNEQPPVTWDEQDYVKFKRSFQGLQGIPQGDQEVSFQTLVSTGNLDAFEAIVEEFVSTCRQRAD
;
A
#
# COMPACT_ATOMS: atom_id res chain seq x y z
N MET A 1 20.84 7.10 -25.16
CA MET A 1 19.77 6.52 -24.31
C MET A 1 19.17 7.64 -23.49
N SER A 2 17.98 8.11 -23.84
CA SER A 2 17.32 9.23 -23.14
C SER A 2 16.42 8.65 -22.06
N ARG A 3 16.87 8.68 -20.81
CA ARG A 3 16.00 8.49 -19.65
C ARG A 3 15.13 9.74 -19.58
N THR A 4 13.95 9.67 -20.16
CA THR A 4 12.92 10.70 -19.96
C THR A 4 12.15 10.31 -18.70
N GLY A 5 11.75 11.28 -17.87
CA GLY A 5 11.10 11.07 -16.57
C GLY A 5 11.75 11.90 -15.46
N PRO A 6 10.99 12.38 -14.45
CA PRO A 6 11.58 13.05 -13.28
C PRO A 6 12.46 12.05 -12.50
N ASP A 7 13.59 12.49 -11.96
CA ASP A 7 14.49 11.63 -11.19
C ASP A 7 13.82 11.06 -9.93
N TYR A 8 12.81 11.75 -9.41
CA TYR A 8 11.99 11.34 -8.28
C TYR A 8 10.54 11.81 -8.49
N VAL A 9 9.58 10.97 -8.10
CA VAL A 9 8.15 11.28 -8.12
C VAL A 9 7.78 11.84 -6.76
N GLU A 10 7.45 13.13 -6.67
CA GLU A 10 7.11 13.81 -5.40
C GLU A 10 5.67 14.32 -5.35
N SER A 11 5.00 14.41 -6.49
CA SER A 11 3.63 14.93 -6.61
C SER A 11 2.72 14.00 -7.42
N GLU A 12 1.41 14.17 -7.27
CA GLU A 12 0.39 13.40 -8.00
C GLU A 12 0.53 13.60 -9.52
N ALA A 13 0.79 14.84 -9.95
CA ALA A 13 1.05 15.13 -11.36
C ALA A 13 2.30 14.40 -11.90
N GLU A 14 3.35 14.25 -11.09
CA GLU A 14 4.52 13.48 -11.46
C GLU A 14 4.24 11.97 -11.44
N LEU A 15 3.39 11.50 -10.53
CA LEU A 15 2.98 10.10 -10.45
C LEU A 15 2.25 9.69 -11.72
N HIS A 16 1.24 10.45 -12.14
CA HIS A 16 0.54 10.18 -13.40
C HIS A 16 1.44 10.31 -14.63
N ARG A 17 2.35 11.29 -14.64
CA ARG A 17 3.31 11.45 -15.73
C ARG A 17 4.28 10.26 -15.83
N ASP A 18 4.74 9.73 -14.71
CA ASP A 18 5.60 8.55 -14.67
C ASP A 18 4.86 7.31 -15.19
N LEU A 19 3.60 7.11 -14.78
CA LEU A 19 2.75 6.03 -15.31
C LEU A 19 2.58 6.12 -16.83
N ASP A 20 2.21 7.29 -17.34
CA ASP A 20 2.00 7.52 -18.77
C ASP A 20 3.26 7.26 -19.59
N LEU A 21 4.41 7.67 -19.05
CA LEU A 21 5.70 7.47 -19.69
C LEU A 21 6.06 5.98 -19.73
N LYS A 22 5.90 5.27 -18.62
CA LYS A 22 6.17 3.83 -18.51
C LYS A 22 5.27 3.03 -19.45
N GLN A 23 4.00 3.41 -19.55
CA GLN A 23 3.07 2.83 -20.51
C GLN A 23 3.54 3.08 -21.96
N LYS A 24 3.89 4.31 -22.31
CA LYS A 24 4.39 4.66 -23.66
C LYS A 24 5.68 3.93 -24.04
N GLN A 25 6.54 3.64 -23.07
CA GLN A 25 7.79 2.91 -23.27
C GLN A 25 7.61 1.39 -23.25
N GLY A 26 6.40 0.90 -22.95
CA GLY A 26 6.10 -0.54 -22.84
C GLY A 26 6.67 -1.19 -21.58
N GLU A 27 7.05 -0.41 -20.56
CA GLU A 27 7.51 -0.94 -19.27
C GLU A 27 6.37 -1.56 -18.46
N ILE A 28 5.15 -1.02 -18.64
CA ILE A 28 3.92 -1.52 -18.02
C ILE A 28 2.80 -1.57 -19.08
N SER A 29 1.85 -2.48 -18.91
CA SER A 29 0.64 -2.51 -19.74
C SER A 29 -0.31 -1.36 -19.37
N GLU A 30 -1.24 -1.07 -20.27
CA GLU A 30 -2.35 -0.14 -20.00
C GLU A 30 -3.18 -0.58 -18.79
N GLU A 31 -3.45 -1.88 -18.69
CA GLU A 31 -4.15 -2.49 -17.56
C GLU A 31 -3.42 -2.28 -16.23
N THR A 32 -2.10 -2.47 -16.19
CA THR A 32 -1.28 -2.20 -14.99
C THR A 32 -1.29 -0.72 -14.64
N ALA A 33 -1.17 0.17 -15.63
CA ALA A 33 -1.22 1.62 -15.40
C ALA A 33 -2.59 2.03 -14.83
N GLN A 34 -3.68 1.53 -15.39
CA GLN A 34 -5.04 1.82 -14.90
C GLN A 34 -5.27 1.28 -13.50
N SER A 35 -4.93 0.01 -13.26
CA SER A 35 -5.03 -0.63 -11.95
C SER A 35 -4.25 0.15 -10.87
N PHE A 36 -3.11 0.74 -11.22
CA PHE A 36 -2.33 1.53 -10.27
C PHE A 36 -2.99 2.87 -9.95
N ARG A 37 -3.64 3.50 -10.95
CA ARG A 37 -4.45 4.70 -10.72
C ARG A 37 -5.65 4.38 -9.84
N ASP A 38 -6.33 3.28 -10.11
CA ASP A 38 -7.50 2.83 -9.34
C ASP A 38 -7.11 2.59 -7.87
N LEU A 39 -6.02 1.86 -7.62
CA LEU A 39 -5.51 1.65 -6.25
C LEU A 39 -5.10 2.95 -5.55
N TYR A 40 -4.58 3.93 -6.30
CA TYR A 40 -4.20 5.23 -5.75
C TYR A 40 -5.42 6.07 -5.36
N GLU A 41 -6.46 6.09 -6.18
CA GLU A 41 -7.71 6.78 -5.85
C GLU A 41 -8.43 6.08 -4.68
N PHE A 42 -8.50 4.75 -4.68
CA PHE A 42 -8.99 3.98 -3.52
C PHE A 42 -8.27 4.38 -2.23
N ALA A 43 -6.93 4.49 -2.27
CA ALA A 43 -6.16 4.89 -1.11
C ALA A 43 -6.47 6.32 -0.64
N LYS A 44 -6.76 7.24 -1.56
CA LYS A 44 -7.14 8.63 -1.25
C LYS A 44 -8.55 8.74 -0.67
N GLU A 45 -9.46 7.88 -1.10
CA GLU A 45 -10.83 7.84 -0.59
C GLU A 45 -10.90 7.21 0.81
N LEU A 46 -10.13 6.14 1.02
CA LEU A 46 -10.19 5.37 2.26
C LEU A 46 -9.24 5.91 3.35
N GLY A 47 -8.02 6.30 2.98
CA GLY A 47 -6.96 6.70 3.91
C GLY A 47 -7.16 8.11 4.49
N ASP A 48 -6.56 8.37 5.64
CA ASP A 48 -6.55 9.71 6.25
C ASP A 48 -5.41 10.58 5.66
N ASP A 49 -4.34 9.93 5.18
CA ASP A 49 -3.24 10.57 4.45
C ASP A 49 -2.67 9.60 3.38
N VAL A 50 -2.30 10.13 2.21
CA VAL A 50 -1.61 9.39 1.14
C VAL A 50 -0.37 10.14 0.72
N ARG A 51 0.81 9.53 0.91
CA ARG A 51 2.09 10.15 0.58
C ARG A 51 2.75 9.49 -0.61
N ILE A 52 3.19 10.31 -1.54
CA ILE A 52 3.99 9.88 -2.69
C ILE A 52 5.46 9.82 -2.27
N GLY A 53 6.07 8.65 -2.46
CA GLY A 53 7.27 8.23 -1.70
C GLY A 53 8.61 8.85 -2.11
N LYS A 54 8.64 9.97 -2.85
CA LYS A 54 9.88 10.56 -3.42
C LYS A 54 10.79 9.50 -4.04
N ALA A 55 10.20 8.56 -4.76
CA ALA A 55 10.89 7.41 -5.32
C ALA A 55 11.10 7.59 -6.82
N LYS A 56 12.07 6.87 -7.39
CA LYS A 56 12.34 6.87 -8.84
C LYS A 56 11.22 6.32 -9.72
N ASN A 57 10.19 5.74 -9.10
CA ASN A 57 9.03 5.15 -9.78
C ASN A 57 7.77 5.63 -9.06
N ALA A 58 6.65 5.67 -9.79
CA ALA A 58 5.33 5.89 -9.22
C ALA A 58 5.13 4.98 -8.00
N ASN A 59 5.08 5.62 -6.83
CA ASN A 59 4.99 4.97 -5.54
C ASN A 59 4.19 5.85 -4.59
N PHE A 60 3.32 5.23 -3.82
CA PHE A 60 2.62 5.89 -2.72
C PHE A 60 2.50 4.98 -1.51
N ARG A 61 2.15 5.58 -0.38
CA ARG A 61 1.82 4.92 0.88
C ARG A 61 0.51 5.48 1.42
N MET A 62 -0.38 4.58 1.83
CA MET A 62 -1.62 4.93 2.51
C MET A 62 -1.41 4.88 4.02
N TYR A 63 -1.96 5.85 4.74
CA TYR A 63 -1.92 5.98 6.19
C TYR A 63 -3.33 6.15 6.74
N VAL A 64 -3.53 5.73 7.99
CA VAL A 64 -4.75 6.00 8.76
C VAL A 64 -4.40 6.49 10.16
N ASP A 65 -5.14 7.48 10.64
CA ASP A 65 -4.94 8.15 11.92
C ASP A 65 -5.30 7.26 13.11
N ALA A 66 -6.20 6.29 12.90
CA ALA A 66 -6.49 5.24 13.89
C ALA A 66 -5.24 4.40 14.25
N HIS A 67 -4.14 4.49 13.50
CA HIS A 67 -2.83 3.93 13.85
C HIS A 67 -1.92 4.88 14.65
N GLN A 68 -2.31 6.13 14.86
CA GLN A 68 -1.44 7.21 15.36
C GLN A 68 -1.51 7.47 16.87
N GLU A 69 -2.40 6.83 17.62
CA GLU A 69 -2.36 6.97 19.08
C GLU A 69 -1.10 6.25 19.60
N ASP A 70 -0.07 7.06 19.89
CA ASP A 70 1.24 6.79 20.46
C ASP A 70 2.33 6.05 19.62
N TYR A 71 2.12 5.73 18.33
CA TYR A 71 3.16 5.08 17.50
C TYR A 71 4.00 6.04 16.63
N HIS A 72 5.24 6.31 17.05
CA HIS A 72 6.13 7.29 16.43
C HIS A 72 6.81 6.88 15.11
N THR A 73 6.68 5.64 14.59
CA THR A 73 7.60 5.20 13.51
C THR A 73 7.02 4.76 12.16
N ASN A 74 5.75 4.34 11.97
CA ASN A 74 5.12 4.24 10.62
C ASN A 74 3.61 3.85 10.64
N PRO A 75 2.64 4.79 10.57
CA PRO A 75 1.19 4.45 10.60
C PRO A 75 0.63 3.94 9.25
N SER A 76 1.50 3.47 8.35
CA SER A 76 1.08 3.08 7.00
C SER A 76 0.33 1.75 7.02
N VAL A 77 -0.73 1.63 6.22
CA VAL A 77 -1.46 0.38 6.01
C VAL A 77 -0.79 -0.45 4.92
N PHE A 78 -0.53 0.18 3.77
CA PHE A 78 0.18 -0.43 2.66
C PHE A 78 0.96 0.61 1.86
N SER A 79 1.91 0.14 1.06
CA SER A 79 2.60 0.92 0.04
C SER A 79 2.56 0.21 -1.30
N ALA A 80 2.41 0.94 -2.39
CA ALA A 80 2.40 0.38 -3.74
C ALA A 80 3.48 1.03 -4.61
N ASN A 81 4.11 0.23 -5.47
CA ASN A 81 5.04 0.70 -6.50
C ASN A 81 4.68 0.04 -7.83
N VAL A 82 4.41 0.85 -8.86
CA VAL A 82 3.87 0.33 -10.14
C VAL A 82 4.78 -0.69 -10.81
N SER A 83 6.10 -0.52 -10.70
CA SER A 83 7.12 -1.41 -11.25
C SER A 83 7.78 -2.27 -10.18
N GLY A 84 7.16 -2.37 -9.00
CA GLY A 84 7.73 -3.01 -7.83
C GLY A 84 6.69 -3.77 -7.05
N LEU A 85 6.70 -3.55 -5.73
CA LEU A 85 5.91 -4.33 -4.79
C LEU A 85 4.74 -3.52 -4.23
N VAL A 86 3.62 -4.20 -4.02
CA VAL A 86 2.65 -3.86 -2.99
C VAL A 86 3.13 -4.51 -1.71
N LYS A 87 3.23 -3.73 -0.63
CA LYS A 87 3.63 -4.21 0.69
C LYS A 87 2.56 -3.81 1.69
N ILE A 88 2.06 -4.78 2.44
CA ILE A 88 1.29 -4.48 3.65
C ILE A 88 2.27 -4.20 4.77
N TRP A 89 1.97 -3.18 5.58
CA TRP A 89 2.84 -2.82 6.69
C TRP A 89 2.27 -3.40 7.97
N PRO A 90 3.13 -3.99 8.83
CA PRO A 90 2.70 -4.38 10.15
C PRO A 90 2.29 -3.15 10.92
N ALA A 91 1.07 -3.21 11.46
CA ALA A 91 0.59 -2.16 12.33
C ALA A 91 1.41 -2.13 13.65
N ASN A 92 2.14 -3.21 13.99
CA ASN A 92 3.15 -3.28 15.04
C ASN A 92 4.55 -3.54 14.44
N MET A 93 5.50 -2.60 14.54
CA MET A 93 6.91 -3.03 14.64
C MET A 93 7.17 -3.55 16.07
N PRO A 94 8.07 -4.53 16.26
CA PRO A 94 8.35 -5.08 17.58
C PRO A 94 8.80 -3.95 18.51
N TYR A 95 8.02 -3.75 19.59
CA TYR A 95 8.44 -2.92 20.70
C TYR A 95 9.80 -3.41 21.19
N ARG A 96 10.62 -2.49 21.71
CA ARG A 96 11.67 -2.94 22.64
C ARG A 96 10.93 -3.59 23.81
N ASP A 97 11.43 -4.71 24.34
CA ASP A 97 10.80 -5.61 25.33
C ASP A 97 10.19 -4.94 26.59
N ASN A 98 10.29 -3.62 26.75
CA ASN A 98 10.00 -2.86 27.94
C ASN A 98 8.92 -1.76 27.73
N GLU A 99 8.30 -1.66 26.54
CA GLU A 99 7.29 -0.64 26.23
C GLU A 99 5.90 -1.28 26.14
N GLN A 100 4.90 -0.68 26.80
CA GLN A 100 3.49 -1.06 26.61
C GLN A 100 3.05 -0.68 25.20
N PRO A 101 2.22 -1.49 24.53
CA PRO A 101 1.74 -1.15 23.21
C PRO A 101 0.93 0.17 23.29
N PRO A 102 1.34 1.21 22.55
CA PRO A 102 0.69 2.51 22.47
C PRO A 102 -0.72 2.45 21.88
N VAL A 103 -1.03 1.42 21.10
CA VAL A 103 -2.32 1.30 20.41
C VAL A 103 -3.14 0.14 20.94
N THR A 104 -4.43 0.37 21.15
CA THR A 104 -5.43 -0.55 21.71
C THR A 104 -6.04 -1.53 20.71
N TRP A 105 -5.60 -1.57 19.44
CA TRP A 105 -6.08 -2.58 18.50
C TRP A 105 -5.41 -3.94 18.74
N ASP A 106 -6.23 -5.00 18.79
CA ASP A 106 -5.78 -6.38 18.98
C ASP A 106 -4.84 -6.81 17.84
N GLU A 107 -3.68 -7.35 18.21
CA GLU A 107 -2.72 -7.97 17.30
C GLU A 107 -3.39 -8.97 16.34
N GLN A 108 -4.47 -9.62 16.80
CA GLN A 108 -5.27 -10.53 15.99
C GLN A 108 -5.88 -9.87 14.74
N ASP A 109 -6.20 -8.58 14.76
CA ASP A 109 -6.76 -7.89 13.60
C ASP A 109 -5.71 -7.77 12.48
N TYR A 110 -4.47 -7.41 12.84
CA TYR A 110 -3.38 -7.39 11.87
C TYR A 110 -3.04 -8.80 11.39
N VAL A 111 -3.05 -9.80 12.27
CA VAL A 111 -2.86 -11.21 11.87
C VAL A 111 -3.94 -11.64 10.88
N LYS A 112 -5.20 -11.22 11.08
CA LYS A 112 -6.30 -11.47 10.14
C LYS A 112 -6.05 -10.75 8.82
N PHE A 113 -5.74 -9.46 8.82
CA PHE A 113 -5.41 -8.68 7.62
C PHE A 113 -4.28 -9.33 6.81
N LYS A 114 -3.18 -9.70 7.48
CA LYS A 114 -2.05 -10.41 6.87
C LYS A 114 -2.47 -11.76 6.29
N ARG A 115 -3.27 -12.55 7.01
CA ARG A 115 -3.77 -13.84 6.51
C ARG A 115 -4.68 -13.68 5.31
N SER A 116 -5.55 -12.69 5.29
CA SER A 116 -6.42 -12.40 4.15
C SER A 116 -5.59 -12.00 2.93
N PHE A 117 -4.59 -11.14 3.10
CA PHE A 117 -3.63 -10.79 2.04
C PHE A 117 -2.92 -12.04 1.50
N GLN A 118 -2.41 -12.89 2.38
CA GLN A 118 -1.76 -14.16 2.01
C GLN A 118 -2.72 -15.20 1.39
N GLY A 119 -4.02 -14.99 1.51
CA GLY A 119 -5.05 -15.79 0.86
C GLY A 119 -5.27 -15.44 -0.62
N LEU A 120 -4.74 -14.30 -1.07
CA LEU A 120 -4.83 -13.87 -2.47
C LEU A 120 -3.99 -14.79 -3.38
N GLN A 121 -4.48 -15.02 -4.60
CA GLN A 121 -3.84 -15.93 -5.53
C GLN A 121 -2.42 -15.46 -5.90
N GLY A 122 -1.43 -16.34 -5.79
CA GLY A 122 -0.05 -16.01 -6.17
C GLY A 122 0.75 -15.25 -5.09
N ILE A 123 0.20 -15.08 -3.89
CA ILE A 123 0.92 -14.57 -2.72
C ILE A 123 1.37 -15.77 -1.86
N PRO A 124 2.67 -15.99 -1.66
CA PRO A 124 3.14 -17.08 -0.80
C PRO A 124 2.73 -16.91 0.65
N GLN A 125 2.48 -18.04 1.34
CA GLN A 125 2.28 -18.00 2.79
C GLN A 125 3.53 -17.47 3.49
N GLY A 126 3.33 -16.54 4.42
CA GLY A 126 4.42 -15.88 5.16
C GLY A 126 4.82 -14.51 4.61
N ASP A 127 4.56 -14.25 3.33
CA ASP A 127 4.93 -12.99 2.68
C ASP A 127 3.99 -11.84 3.06
N GLN A 128 4.54 -10.63 3.04
CA GLN A 128 3.83 -9.37 3.30
C GLN A 128 3.95 -8.41 2.12
N GLU A 129 4.47 -8.92 1.01
CA GLU A 129 4.68 -8.17 -0.20
C GLU A 129 4.49 -9.05 -1.42
N VAL A 130 4.00 -8.45 -2.49
CA VAL A 130 3.79 -9.10 -3.78
C VAL A 130 4.10 -8.09 -4.87
N SER A 131 4.55 -8.53 -6.04
CA SER A 131 4.68 -7.61 -7.18
C SER A 131 3.33 -7.03 -7.56
N PHE A 132 3.28 -5.73 -7.86
CA PHE A 132 2.03 -5.09 -8.29
C PHE A 132 1.48 -5.76 -9.55
N GLN A 133 2.37 -6.16 -10.47
CA GLN A 133 1.98 -6.91 -11.67
C GLN A 133 1.34 -8.26 -11.35
N THR A 134 1.81 -8.98 -10.34
CA THR A 134 1.14 -10.22 -9.88
C THR A 134 -0.26 -9.91 -9.40
N LEU A 135 -0.45 -8.86 -8.60
CA LEU A 135 -1.76 -8.45 -8.08
C LEU A 135 -2.76 -8.20 -9.21
N VAL A 136 -2.32 -7.48 -10.25
CA VAL A 136 -3.13 -7.19 -11.45
C VAL A 136 -3.41 -8.45 -12.28
N SER A 137 -2.36 -9.17 -12.67
CA SER A 137 -2.50 -10.33 -13.60
C SER A 137 -3.29 -11.51 -13.03
N THR A 138 -3.44 -11.58 -11.71
CA THR A 138 -4.26 -12.58 -11.02
C THR A 138 -5.67 -12.11 -10.68
N GLY A 139 -6.02 -10.86 -11.02
CA GLY A 139 -7.33 -10.27 -10.73
C GLY A 139 -7.57 -10.06 -9.23
N ASN A 140 -6.51 -9.85 -8.44
CA ASN A 140 -6.59 -9.74 -6.98
C ASN A 140 -6.80 -8.30 -6.49
N LEU A 141 -6.87 -7.30 -7.38
CA LEU A 141 -6.93 -5.89 -6.97
C LEU A 141 -8.17 -5.59 -6.11
N ASP A 142 -9.37 -5.88 -6.61
CA ASP A 142 -10.63 -5.65 -5.88
C ASP A 142 -10.65 -6.41 -4.54
N ALA A 143 -10.13 -7.63 -4.52
CA ALA A 143 -10.04 -8.43 -3.30
C ALA A 143 -9.05 -7.82 -2.30
N PHE A 144 -7.94 -7.27 -2.78
CA PHE A 144 -6.98 -6.54 -1.95
C PHE A 144 -7.60 -5.28 -1.36
N GLU A 145 -8.32 -4.49 -2.16
CA GLU A 145 -9.03 -3.29 -1.70
C GLU A 145 -10.04 -3.62 -0.60
N ALA A 146 -10.87 -4.66 -0.79
CA ALA A 146 -11.82 -5.11 0.22
C ALA A 146 -11.15 -5.54 1.55
N ILE A 147 -10.00 -6.21 1.46
CA ILE A 147 -9.21 -6.62 2.64
C ILE A 147 -8.66 -5.40 3.38
N VAL A 148 -8.20 -4.37 2.64
CA VAL A 148 -7.70 -3.12 3.21
C VAL A 148 -8.85 -2.32 3.86
N GLU A 149 -9.99 -2.23 3.20
CA GLU A 149 -11.18 -1.54 3.73
C GLU A 149 -11.68 -2.17 5.04
N GLU A 150 -11.79 -3.50 5.10
CA GLU A 150 -12.18 -4.21 6.32
C GLU A 150 -11.21 -3.91 7.48
N PHE A 151 -9.90 -3.91 7.20
CA PHE A 151 -8.90 -3.63 8.20
C PHE A 151 -8.98 -2.17 8.70
N VAL A 152 -9.05 -1.20 7.79
CA VAL A 152 -9.18 0.23 8.15
C VAL A 152 -10.45 0.49 8.95
N SER A 153 -11.59 -0.11 8.57
CA SER A 153 -12.83 -0.01 9.34
C SER A 153 -12.66 -0.58 10.75
N THR A 154 -11.97 -1.71 10.89
CA THR A 154 -11.69 -2.33 12.19
C THR A 154 -10.83 -1.43 13.06
N CYS A 155 -9.79 -0.80 12.49
CA CYS A 155 -8.94 0.14 13.21
C CYS A 155 -9.73 1.35 13.72
N ARG A 156 -10.55 1.97 12.86
CA ARG A 156 -11.37 3.14 13.24
C ARG A 156 -12.37 2.82 14.35
N GLN A 157 -13.06 1.68 14.28
CA GLN A 157 -14.01 1.25 15.31
C GLN A 157 -13.39 1.02 16.70
N ARG A 158 -12.07 0.79 16.77
CA ARG A 158 -11.35 0.52 18.03
C ARG A 158 -10.66 1.75 18.60
N ALA A 159 -10.55 2.81 17.80
CA ALA A 159 -10.04 4.11 18.22
C ALA A 159 -11.15 4.98 18.88
N ASP A 160 -12.42 4.64 18.66
CA ASP A 160 -13.61 5.25 19.30
C ASP A 160 -13.93 4.60 20.67
#